data_AF-A0A373WLT3-F1
#
_entry.id   AF-A0A373WLT3-F1
#
_cell.length_a   1.000
_cell.length_b   1.000
_cell.length_c   1.000
_cell.angle_alpha   90.00
_cell.angle_beta   90.00
_cell.angle_gamma   90.00
#
_symmetry.space_group_name_H-M   'P 1'
#
loop_
_entity.id
_entity.type
_entity.pdbx_description
1 polymer ?
#
loop_
_entity_poly.entity_id
_entity_poly.type
_entity_poly.pdbx_seq_one_letter_code
_entity_poly.pdbx_strand_id
1 'polypeptide(L)'
;MTNEQLGKEGEQKIVDIVKEIEMELGIKVKTFGPVILFYYSIYGRVSCEIDHIFILNDLIILGETKNGKYKSLQYKNHVWNHLNGEITDNPIYQNNYHKNVFCSTFKICREKVITLELLLQYKSLQLKTQFVNDYVLGIDTIKDYLTLLFNYYNCHVENKEMVAICDKLKNYQYAYGSKINDHLKNLNRIKQIEEKTRTKDGYYRFKRTDSAKCEICNSYLSFDAGLELKRGNQRRTFEISLKCKNGHRILPRKDTRIGQTYGFSSVKVISLEKREGWGMEKQRTTIIDDFESLKKENLILKEQNKKILSNMKTFRKKVDEDIESLQETNLAMSNEIKQAEKEIGQYKHIIGKLYYKKNKE
;
A
#
# COMPACT_ATOMS: atom_id res chain seq x y z
N MET A 1 15.00 11.85 -22.06
CA MET A 1 14.69 10.42 -21.82
C MET A 1 13.19 10.22 -22.02
N THR A 2 12.76 9.18 -22.72
CA THR A 2 11.32 8.91 -22.93
C THR A 2 10.70 8.28 -21.67
N ASN A 3 9.37 8.35 -21.51
CA ASN A 3 8.67 7.70 -20.39
C ASN A 3 8.92 6.17 -20.36
N GLU A 4 9.07 5.54 -21.53
CA GLU A 4 9.38 4.11 -21.64
C GLU A 4 10.78 3.77 -21.12
N GLN A 5 11.79 4.60 -21.45
CA GLN A 5 13.15 4.44 -20.93
C GLN A 5 13.19 4.61 -19.42
N LEU A 6 12.47 5.61 -18.88
CA LEU A 6 12.35 5.82 -17.44
C LEU A 6 11.66 4.63 -16.74
N GLY A 7 10.65 4.01 -17.38
CA GLY A 7 10.01 2.80 -16.89
C GLY A 7 10.99 1.65 -16.74
N LYS A 8 11.70 1.31 -17.82
CA LYS A 8 12.73 0.25 -17.85
C LYS A 8 13.84 0.48 -16.82
N GLU A 9 14.32 1.71 -16.68
CA GLU A 9 15.31 2.06 -15.65
C GLU A 9 14.75 1.83 -14.23
N GLY A 10 13.49 2.18 -14.01
CA GLY A 10 12.81 1.95 -12.74
C GLY A 10 12.69 0.47 -12.39
N GLU A 11 12.23 -0.35 -13.34
CA GLU A 11 12.10 -1.80 -13.17
C GLU A 11 13.48 -2.45 -12.87
N GLN A 12 14.52 -2.04 -13.60
CA GLN A 12 15.88 -2.53 -13.38
C GLN A 12 16.38 -2.18 -11.97
N LYS A 13 16.08 -0.98 -11.48
CA LYS A 13 16.45 -0.54 -10.13
C LYS A 13 15.82 -1.43 -9.05
N ILE A 14 14.57 -1.86 -9.22
CA ILE A 14 13.93 -2.78 -8.29
C ILE A 14 14.61 -4.15 -8.33
N VAL A 15 14.95 -4.66 -9.52
CA VAL A 15 15.71 -5.92 -9.67
C VAL A 15 17.06 -5.84 -8.93
N ASP A 16 17.75 -4.71 -9.01
CA ASP A 16 19.04 -4.54 -8.34
C ASP A 16 18.89 -4.45 -6.81
N ILE A 17 17.85 -3.76 -6.30
CA ILE A 17 17.51 -3.76 -4.87
C ILE A 17 17.23 -5.19 -4.38
N VAL A 18 16.46 -5.99 -5.15
CA VAL A 18 16.15 -7.37 -4.78
C VAL A 18 17.41 -8.22 -4.68
N LYS A 19 18.35 -8.09 -5.62
CA LYS A 19 19.64 -8.81 -5.56
C LYS A 19 20.49 -8.42 -4.35
N GLU A 20 20.48 -7.14 -3.99
CA GLU A 20 21.17 -6.65 -2.80
C GLU A 20 20.57 -7.29 -1.54
N ILE A 21 19.24 -7.34 -1.43
CA ILE A 21 18.54 -7.99 -0.31
C ILE A 21 18.82 -9.49 -0.25
N GLU A 22 18.81 -10.19 -1.39
CA GLU A 22 19.15 -11.62 -1.47
C GLU A 22 20.57 -11.89 -0.94
N MET A 23 21.53 -11.03 -1.28
CA MET A 23 22.90 -11.10 -0.80
C MET A 23 23.00 -10.84 0.71
N GLU A 24 22.33 -9.80 1.21
CA GLU A 24 22.33 -9.44 2.64
C GLU A 24 21.69 -10.52 3.52
N LEU A 25 20.60 -11.13 3.06
CA LEU A 25 19.87 -12.14 3.82
C LEU A 25 20.40 -13.57 3.58
N GLY A 26 21.26 -13.79 2.57
CA GLY A 26 21.71 -15.13 2.20
C GLY A 26 20.58 -16.03 1.69
N ILE A 27 19.56 -15.45 1.05
CA ILE A 27 18.39 -16.17 0.52
C ILE A 27 18.27 -16.01 -0.98
N LYS A 28 17.43 -16.84 -1.60
CA LYS A 28 17.03 -16.68 -3.00
C LYS A 28 15.51 -16.55 -3.10
N VAL A 29 15.05 -15.45 -3.66
CA VAL A 29 13.65 -15.11 -3.88
C VAL A 29 13.25 -15.53 -5.29
N LYS A 30 12.11 -16.22 -5.41
CA LYS A 30 11.57 -16.62 -6.72
C LYS A 30 10.92 -15.40 -7.37
N THR A 31 11.68 -14.70 -8.21
CA THR A 31 11.27 -13.47 -8.90
C THR A 31 10.92 -13.75 -10.36
N PHE A 32 9.78 -13.21 -10.81
CA PHE A 32 9.33 -13.24 -12.20
C PHE A 32 8.95 -11.82 -12.63
N GLY A 33 8.99 -11.54 -13.93
CA GLY A 33 8.62 -10.23 -14.47
C GLY A 33 9.60 -9.71 -15.53
N PRO A 34 9.14 -8.83 -16.43
CA PRO A 34 7.74 -8.50 -16.65
C PRO A 34 6.94 -9.68 -17.23
N VAL A 35 5.66 -9.78 -16.88
CA VAL A 35 4.75 -10.87 -17.32
C VAL A 35 3.47 -10.30 -17.90
N ILE A 36 3.08 -10.78 -19.10
CA ILE A 36 1.81 -10.42 -19.73
C ILE A 36 0.77 -11.53 -19.51
N LEU A 37 -0.34 -11.18 -18.88
CA LEU A 37 -1.50 -12.06 -18.71
C LEU A 37 -2.61 -11.66 -19.67
N PHE A 38 -3.09 -12.62 -20.47
CA PHE A 38 -4.26 -12.43 -21.32
C PHE A 38 -5.51 -12.98 -20.65
N TYR A 39 -6.61 -12.24 -20.75
CA TYR A 39 -7.90 -12.64 -20.23
C TYR A 39 -9.03 -12.11 -21.13
N TYR A 40 -10.25 -12.58 -20.89
CA TYR A 40 -11.43 -12.18 -21.67
C TYR A 40 -12.37 -11.30 -20.85
N SER A 41 -12.86 -10.25 -21.50
CA SER A 41 -13.82 -9.28 -20.95
C SER A 41 -14.78 -8.79 -22.03
N ILE A 42 -15.62 -7.81 -21.68
CA ILE A 42 -16.48 -7.09 -22.61
C ILE A 42 -15.68 -6.32 -23.68
N TYR A 43 -14.38 -6.10 -23.45
CA TYR A 43 -13.49 -5.59 -24.49
C TYR A 43 -13.04 -6.68 -25.46
N GLY A 44 -13.39 -7.95 -25.25
CA GLY A 44 -12.86 -9.09 -25.99
C GLY A 44 -11.63 -9.66 -25.31
N ARG A 45 -10.63 -10.11 -26.09
CA ARG A 45 -9.34 -10.53 -25.53
C ARG A 45 -8.54 -9.28 -25.15
N VAL A 46 -8.10 -9.23 -23.91
CA VAL A 46 -7.39 -8.10 -23.30
C VAL A 46 -6.18 -8.63 -22.54
N SER A 47 -5.28 -7.72 -22.16
CA SER A 47 -4.04 -8.06 -21.48
C SER A 47 -3.71 -7.05 -20.38
N CYS A 48 -3.03 -7.52 -19.33
CA CYS A 48 -2.29 -6.68 -18.39
C CYS A 48 -0.84 -7.12 -18.37
N GLU A 49 0.04 -6.19 -18.02
CA GLU A 49 1.46 -6.45 -17.77
C GLU A 49 1.70 -6.24 -16.27
N ILE A 50 2.48 -7.13 -15.66
CA ILE A 50 2.86 -7.04 -14.25
C ILE A 50 4.39 -6.99 -14.23
N ASP A 51 4.94 -5.91 -13.69
CA ASP A 51 6.37 -5.61 -13.73
C ASP A 51 7.17 -6.62 -12.91
N HIS A 52 6.72 -6.88 -11.67
CA HIS A 52 7.41 -7.78 -10.74
C HIS A 52 6.43 -8.71 -10.02
N ILE A 53 6.80 -9.99 -9.93
CA ILE A 53 6.08 -11.01 -9.17
C ILE A 53 7.10 -11.73 -8.29
N PHE A 54 6.95 -11.58 -6.97
CA PHE A 54 7.76 -12.31 -6.01
C PHE A 54 6.93 -13.43 -5.40
N ILE A 55 7.41 -14.67 -5.52
CA ILE A 55 6.76 -15.85 -4.93
C ILE A 55 7.54 -16.24 -3.67
N LEU A 56 6.87 -16.10 -2.52
CA LEU A 56 7.35 -16.55 -1.21
C LEU A 56 6.56 -17.79 -0.78
N ASN A 57 6.77 -18.30 0.43
CA ASN A 57 6.22 -19.61 0.78
C ASN A 57 4.69 -19.61 1.01
N ASP A 58 4.15 -18.53 1.55
CA ASP A 58 2.72 -18.38 1.88
C ASP A 58 2.13 -17.03 1.41
N LEU A 59 2.92 -16.28 0.65
CA LEU A 59 2.61 -14.95 0.17
C LEU A 59 3.14 -14.75 -1.25
N ILE A 60 2.33 -14.11 -2.09
CA ILE A 60 2.70 -13.63 -3.42
C ILE A 60 2.65 -12.12 -3.39
N ILE A 61 3.65 -11.49 -3.98
CA ILE A 61 3.75 -10.04 -4.04
C ILE A 61 3.74 -9.64 -5.52
N LEU A 62 2.81 -8.77 -5.89
CA LEU A 62 2.79 -8.14 -7.21
C LEU A 62 3.32 -6.71 -7.05
N GLY A 63 4.48 -6.43 -7.63
CA GLY A 63 5.10 -5.11 -7.65
C GLY A 63 4.83 -4.41 -8.97
N GLU A 64 4.32 -3.18 -8.89
CA GLU A 64 4.20 -2.26 -10.02
C GLU A 64 5.15 -1.08 -9.79
N THR A 65 5.96 -0.74 -10.78
CA THR A 65 7.01 0.28 -10.65
C THR A 65 6.63 1.55 -11.39
N LYS A 66 6.72 2.70 -10.72
CA LYS A 66 6.53 4.01 -11.34
C LYS A 66 7.74 4.91 -11.07
N ASN A 67 8.46 5.20 -12.15
CA ASN A 67 9.57 6.15 -12.15
C ASN A 67 9.16 7.57 -12.61
N GLY A 68 7.85 7.81 -12.77
CA GLY A 68 7.31 9.10 -13.20
C GLY A 68 7.15 10.11 -12.07
N LYS A 69 7.10 11.40 -12.44
CA LYS A 69 6.74 12.49 -11.52
C LYS A 69 5.32 12.98 -11.80
N TYR A 70 4.51 12.97 -10.76
CA TYR A 70 3.11 13.38 -10.67
C TYR A 70 2.95 14.69 -9.89
N LYS A 71 1.93 15.48 -10.27
CA LYS A 71 1.57 16.75 -9.61
C LYS A 71 1.02 16.55 -8.20
N SER A 72 0.29 15.46 -7.98
CA SER A 72 -0.32 15.12 -6.70
C SER A 72 -0.59 13.62 -6.60
N LEU A 73 -0.39 13.05 -5.42
CA LEU A 73 -0.62 11.63 -5.15
C LEU A 73 -1.92 11.42 -4.38
N GLN A 74 -3.06 11.70 -5.03
CA GLN A 74 -4.37 11.51 -4.40
C GLN A 74 -4.85 10.07 -4.62
N TYR A 75 -4.68 9.20 -3.62
CA TYR A 75 -4.87 7.75 -3.75
C TYR A 75 -6.29 7.34 -4.15
N LYS A 76 -7.29 8.14 -3.74
CA LYS A 76 -8.70 7.87 -4.04
C LYS A 76 -9.12 8.30 -5.45
N ASN A 77 -8.35 9.16 -6.12
CA ASN A 77 -8.70 9.63 -7.47
C ASN A 77 -8.53 8.52 -8.50
N HIS A 78 -9.38 8.47 -9.52
CA HIS A 78 -9.25 7.46 -10.57
C HIS A 78 -8.11 7.72 -11.56
N VAL A 79 -7.66 8.98 -11.66
CA VAL A 79 -6.59 9.40 -12.58
C VAL A 79 -5.59 10.30 -11.86
N TRP A 80 -4.34 10.20 -12.26
CA TRP A 80 -3.25 11.07 -11.81
C TRP A 80 -2.69 11.88 -12.98
N ASN A 81 -2.22 13.09 -12.66
CA ASN A 81 -1.61 13.98 -13.64
C ASN A 81 -0.10 13.99 -13.45
N HIS A 82 0.65 13.70 -14.49
CA HIS A 82 2.09 13.91 -14.56
C HIS A 82 2.42 15.40 -14.49
N LEU A 83 3.67 15.74 -14.12
CA LEU A 83 4.13 17.13 -14.08
C LEU A 83 4.01 17.82 -15.45
N ASN A 84 4.22 17.08 -16.54
CA ASN A 84 4.06 17.55 -17.93
C ASN A 84 2.59 17.74 -18.36
N GLY A 85 1.61 17.42 -17.50
CA GLY A 85 0.18 17.53 -17.80
C GLY A 85 -0.47 16.29 -18.42
N GLU A 86 0.30 15.23 -18.71
CA GLU A 86 -0.24 13.95 -19.17
C GLU A 86 -1.11 13.30 -18.07
N ILE A 87 -2.25 12.74 -18.48
CA ILE A 87 -3.19 12.07 -17.57
C ILE A 87 -2.99 10.57 -17.70
N THR A 88 -2.84 9.88 -16.58
CA THR A 88 -2.76 8.41 -16.53
C THR A 88 -3.78 7.85 -15.55
N ASP A 89 -4.15 6.59 -15.77
CA ASP A 89 -4.91 5.80 -14.79
C ASP A 89 -4.13 5.79 -13.47
N ASN A 90 -4.81 5.93 -12.33
CA ASN A 90 -4.15 5.89 -11.03
C ASN A 90 -3.49 4.50 -10.84
N PRO A 91 -2.17 4.45 -10.60
CA PRO A 91 -1.43 3.20 -10.43
C PRO A 91 -2.01 2.26 -9.38
N ILE A 92 -2.55 2.78 -8.28
CA ILE A 92 -3.17 1.99 -7.21
C ILE A 92 -4.38 1.19 -7.73
N TYR A 93 -5.23 1.82 -8.55
CA TYR A 93 -6.36 1.12 -9.17
C TYR A 93 -5.89 0.12 -10.22
N GLN A 94 -4.86 0.46 -10.98
CA GLN A 94 -4.25 -0.44 -11.97
C GLN A 94 -3.68 -1.69 -11.30
N ASN A 95 -2.94 -1.54 -10.21
CA ASN A 95 -2.30 -2.64 -9.49
C ASN A 95 -3.34 -3.56 -8.83
N ASN A 96 -4.38 -3.00 -8.20
CA ASN A 96 -5.51 -3.79 -7.70
C ASN A 96 -6.24 -4.55 -8.84
N TYR A 97 -6.35 -3.96 -10.02
CA TYR A 97 -6.86 -4.65 -11.20
C TYR A 97 -5.93 -5.80 -11.64
N HIS A 98 -4.61 -5.60 -11.65
CA HIS A 98 -3.61 -6.64 -11.94
C HIS A 98 -3.74 -7.82 -10.96
N LYS A 99 -3.88 -7.54 -9.66
CA LYS A 99 -4.14 -8.54 -8.63
C LYS A 99 -5.36 -9.39 -8.93
N ASN A 100 -6.47 -8.76 -9.30
CA ASN A 100 -7.70 -9.48 -9.60
C ASN A 100 -7.55 -10.39 -10.84
N VAL A 101 -6.87 -9.91 -11.89
CA VAL A 101 -6.59 -10.73 -13.08
C VAL A 101 -5.65 -11.89 -12.73
N PHE A 102 -4.60 -11.64 -11.96
CA PHE A 102 -3.66 -12.66 -11.50
C PHE A 102 -4.38 -13.76 -10.70
N CYS A 103 -5.15 -13.38 -9.67
CA CYS A 103 -5.87 -14.34 -8.83
C CYS A 103 -6.90 -15.17 -9.62
N SER A 104 -7.62 -14.56 -10.56
CA SER A 104 -8.57 -15.26 -11.45
C SER A 104 -7.86 -16.22 -12.40
N THR A 105 -6.69 -15.83 -12.91
CA THR A 105 -5.90 -16.62 -13.88
C THR A 105 -5.30 -17.87 -13.21
N PHE A 106 -4.69 -17.71 -12.04
CA PHE A 106 -4.01 -18.80 -11.34
C PHE A 106 -4.91 -19.55 -10.36
N LYS A 107 -6.15 -19.10 -10.15
CA LYS A 107 -7.11 -19.64 -9.16
C LYS A 107 -6.55 -19.61 -7.74
N ILE A 108 -6.03 -18.45 -7.36
CA ILE A 108 -5.42 -18.20 -6.05
C ILE A 108 -6.35 -17.34 -5.20
N CYS A 109 -6.35 -17.62 -3.90
CA CYS A 109 -7.06 -16.81 -2.90
C CYS A 109 -6.46 -15.41 -2.82
N ARG A 110 -7.28 -14.35 -2.88
CA ARG A 110 -6.79 -12.95 -2.94
C ARG A 110 -6.00 -12.53 -1.70
N GLU A 111 -6.30 -13.13 -0.55
CA GLU A 111 -5.62 -12.92 0.72
C GLU A 111 -4.16 -13.43 0.72
N LYS A 112 -3.80 -14.32 -0.23
CA LYS A 112 -2.41 -14.77 -0.41
C LYS A 112 -1.60 -13.84 -1.30
N VAL A 113 -2.22 -12.81 -1.89
CA VAL A 113 -1.57 -11.88 -2.80
C VAL A 113 -1.62 -10.48 -2.21
N ILE A 114 -0.47 -9.85 -2.05
CA ILE A 114 -0.38 -8.42 -1.75
C ILE A 114 0.12 -7.66 -2.98
N THR A 115 -0.23 -6.39 -3.06
CA THR A 115 0.24 -5.48 -4.10
C THR A 115 1.15 -4.43 -3.50
N LEU A 116 2.25 -4.14 -4.18
CA LEU A 116 3.18 -3.06 -3.86
C LEU A 116 3.22 -2.09 -5.04
N GLU A 117 2.91 -0.83 -4.78
CA GLU A 117 3.12 0.27 -5.72
C GLU A 117 4.45 0.96 -5.37
N LEU A 118 5.44 0.86 -6.26
CA LEU A 118 6.82 1.27 -6.03
C LEU A 118 7.09 2.63 -6.69
N LEU A 119 6.94 3.72 -5.92
CA LEU A 119 7.04 5.09 -6.41
C LEU A 119 8.46 5.65 -6.22
N LEU A 120 9.31 5.50 -7.25
CA LEU A 120 10.76 5.74 -7.14
C LEU A 120 11.18 7.20 -6.99
N GLN A 121 10.27 8.14 -7.28
CA GLN A 121 10.52 9.58 -7.21
C GLN A 121 10.04 10.22 -5.90
N TYR A 122 9.57 9.42 -4.94
CA TYR A 122 8.88 9.90 -3.75
C TYR A 122 9.37 9.25 -2.46
N LYS A 123 9.24 9.97 -1.34
CA LYS A 123 9.61 9.55 0.01
C LYS A 123 8.46 9.80 0.98
N SER A 124 8.51 9.21 2.17
CA SER A 124 7.55 9.45 3.26
C SER A 124 6.08 9.30 2.84
N LEU A 125 5.80 8.26 2.06
CA LEU A 125 4.47 8.02 1.51
C LEU A 125 3.51 7.46 2.56
N GLN A 126 2.21 7.69 2.33
CA GLN A 126 1.18 6.95 3.04
C GLN A 126 1.26 5.49 2.60
N LEU A 127 1.56 4.61 3.56
CA LEU A 127 1.77 3.20 3.25
C LEU A 127 0.51 2.49 2.73
N LYS A 128 -0.67 2.78 3.30
CA LYS A 128 -1.92 2.06 3.02
C LYS A 128 -2.82 2.79 2.05
N THR A 129 -3.51 2.02 1.20
CA THR A 129 -4.49 2.54 0.23
C THR A 129 -5.93 2.23 0.68
N GLN A 130 -6.89 2.54 -0.18
CA GLN A 130 -8.30 2.14 -0.04
C GLN A 130 -8.54 0.63 -0.25
N PHE A 131 -7.58 -0.10 -0.80
CA PHE A 131 -7.68 -1.54 -1.02
C PHE A 131 -6.99 -2.30 0.11
N VAL A 132 -7.57 -3.41 0.54
CA VAL A 132 -6.92 -4.29 1.53
C VAL A 132 -5.74 -4.99 0.88
N ASN A 133 -4.73 -5.32 1.68
CA ASN A 133 -3.54 -6.06 1.21
C ASN A 133 -2.78 -5.31 0.11
N ASP A 134 -2.86 -3.98 0.08
CA ASP A 134 -2.25 -3.09 -0.90
C ASP A 134 -1.41 -2.02 -0.20
N TYR A 135 -0.18 -1.83 -0.66
CA TYR A 135 0.80 -0.95 -0.04
C TYR A 135 1.49 -0.07 -1.08
N VAL A 136 1.84 1.15 -0.68
CA VAL A 136 2.62 2.09 -1.51
C VAL A 136 3.96 2.35 -0.83
N LEU A 137 5.05 2.10 -1.55
CA LEU A 137 6.41 2.25 -1.05
C LEU A 137 7.14 3.36 -1.79
N GLY A 138 7.81 4.21 -1.02
CA GLY A 138 8.68 5.28 -1.54
C GLY A 138 10.12 4.79 -1.65
N ILE A 139 10.96 5.53 -2.38
CA ILE A 139 12.36 5.16 -2.59
C ILE A 139 13.16 4.96 -1.29
N ASP A 140 12.74 5.62 -0.21
CA ASP A 140 13.30 5.55 1.14
C ASP A 140 12.87 4.30 1.93
N THR A 141 11.85 3.58 1.49
CA THR A 141 11.23 2.48 2.25
C THR A 141 11.16 1.15 1.49
N ILE A 142 11.38 1.16 0.17
CA ILE A 142 11.32 -0.05 -0.68
C ILE A 142 12.25 -1.15 -0.16
N LYS A 143 13.53 -0.85 0.06
CA LYS A 143 14.51 -1.85 0.49
C LYS A 143 14.11 -2.46 1.84
N ASP A 144 13.88 -1.62 2.84
CA ASP A 144 13.55 -2.06 4.20
C ASP A 144 12.31 -2.97 4.25
N TYR A 145 11.22 -2.59 3.57
CA TYR A 145 10.00 -3.39 3.59
C TYR A 145 10.10 -4.66 2.73
N LEU A 146 10.81 -4.64 1.60
CA LEU A 146 11.09 -5.87 0.85
C LEU A 146 11.97 -6.82 1.67
N THR A 147 13.01 -6.32 2.36
CA THR A 147 13.83 -7.11 3.28
C THR A 147 12.98 -7.74 4.36
N LEU A 148 12.08 -6.98 4.97
CA LEU A 148 11.17 -7.50 6.01
C LEU A 148 10.24 -8.59 5.46
N LEU A 149 9.60 -8.36 4.32
CA LEU A 149 8.71 -9.32 3.67
C LEU A 149 9.44 -10.61 3.28
N PHE A 150 10.60 -10.48 2.64
CA PHE A 150 11.38 -11.63 2.20
C PHE A 150 11.91 -12.41 3.39
N ASN A 151 12.48 -11.76 4.40
CA ASN A 151 12.99 -12.45 5.58
C ASN A 151 11.88 -13.19 6.35
N TYR A 152 10.69 -12.60 6.48
CA TYR A 152 9.59 -13.19 7.25
C TYR A 152 8.90 -14.35 6.53
N TYR A 153 8.67 -14.22 5.22
CA TYR A 153 7.85 -15.18 4.45
C TYR A 153 8.67 -16.16 3.58
N ASN A 154 9.99 -15.97 3.52
CA ASN A 154 10.87 -16.94 2.88
C ASN A 154 11.16 -18.09 3.85
N CYS A 155 10.44 -19.20 3.68
CA CYS A 155 10.64 -20.42 4.46
C CYS A 155 11.40 -21.47 3.64
N HIS A 156 12.21 -22.30 4.30
CA HIS A 156 12.94 -23.41 3.66
C HIS A 156 12.06 -24.61 3.29
N VAL A 157 10.81 -24.66 3.76
CA VAL A 157 9.89 -25.77 3.45
C VAL A 157 9.05 -25.38 2.24
N GLU A 158 9.23 -26.09 1.12
CA GLU A 158 8.52 -25.78 -0.12
C GLU A 158 7.02 -26.00 -0.05
N ASN A 159 6.25 -24.93 -0.29
CA ASN A 159 4.82 -25.01 -0.54
C ASN A 159 4.53 -25.48 -1.98
N LYS A 160 3.85 -26.63 -2.11
CA LYS A 160 3.48 -27.24 -3.40
C LYS A 160 2.64 -26.34 -4.29
N GLU A 161 1.72 -25.55 -3.72
CA GLU A 161 0.91 -24.59 -4.48
C GLU A 161 1.80 -23.52 -5.13
N MET A 162 2.76 -22.98 -4.36
CA MET A 162 3.70 -21.96 -4.83
C MET A 162 4.64 -22.51 -5.91
N VAL A 163 5.13 -23.75 -5.76
CA VAL A 163 5.93 -24.43 -6.79
C VAL A 163 5.15 -24.53 -8.11
N ALA A 164 3.89 -24.98 -8.06
CA ALA A 164 3.04 -25.08 -9.25
C ALA A 164 2.78 -23.72 -9.92
N ILE A 165 2.68 -22.65 -9.14
CA ILE A 165 2.55 -21.28 -9.66
C ILE A 165 3.85 -20.84 -10.34
N CYS A 166 5.01 -21.08 -9.72
CA CYS A 166 6.32 -20.79 -10.33
C CYS A 166 6.48 -21.47 -11.68
N ASP A 167 6.10 -22.74 -11.80
CA ASP A 167 6.24 -23.48 -13.07
C ASP A 167 5.34 -22.91 -14.17
N LYS A 168 4.12 -22.47 -13.83
CA LYS A 168 3.28 -21.75 -14.78
C LYS A 168 3.91 -20.41 -15.17
N LEU A 169 4.42 -19.64 -14.20
CA LEU A 169 5.02 -18.32 -14.44
C LEU A 169 6.25 -18.37 -15.34
N LYS A 170 7.08 -19.42 -15.27
CA LYS A 170 8.20 -19.65 -16.21
C LYS A 170 7.73 -19.59 -17.67
N ASN A 171 6.59 -20.22 -17.99
CA ASN A 171 6.04 -20.21 -19.34
C ASN A 171 5.56 -18.81 -19.77
N TYR A 172 4.95 -18.06 -18.85
CA TYR A 172 4.51 -16.69 -19.13
C TYR A 172 5.70 -15.74 -19.34
N GLN A 173 6.74 -15.84 -18.53
CA GLN A 173 7.95 -15.03 -18.66
C GLN A 173 8.70 -15.36 -19.95
N TYR A 174 8.84 -16.65 -20.29
CA TYR A 174 9.43 -17.06 -21.58
C TYR A 174 8.63 -16.52 -22.77
N ALA A 175 7.31 -16.48 -22.68
CA ALA A 175 6.45 -15.99 -23.75
C ALA A 175 6.44 -14.46 -23.90
N TYR A 176 6.94 -13.69 -22.91
CA TYR A 176 6.80 -12.22 -22.86
C TYR A 176 7.20 -11.52 -24.16
N GLY A 177 8.40 -11.81 -24.67
CA GLY A 177 8.92 -11.17 -25.90
C GLY A 177 8.04 -11.38 -27.13
N SER A 178 7.36 -12.54 -27.23
CA SER A 178 6.41 -12.82 -28.32
C SER A 178 5.04 -12.15 -28.15
N LYS A 179 4.73 -11.68 -26.94
CA LYS A 179 3.41 -11.16 -26.55
C LYS A 179 3.36 -9.64 -26.40
N ILE A 180 4.50 -8.96 -26.27
CA ILE A 180 4.55 -7.51 -26.05
C ILE A 180 3.85 -6.72 -27.17
N ASN A 181 4.04 -7.10 -28.44
CA ASN A 181 3.40 -6.43 -29.56
C ASN A 181 1.87 -6.62 -29.55
N ASP A 182 1.39 -7.82 -29.18
CA ASP A 182 -0.05 -8.08 -29.02
C ASP A 182 -0.63 -7.28 -27.84
N HIS A 183 0.13 -7.16 -26.75
CA HIS A 183 -0.23 -6.36 -25.59
C HIS A 183 -0.38 -4.88 -25.96
N LEU A 184 0.59 -4.29 -26.65
CA LEU A 184 0.54 -2.89 -27.10
C LEU A 184 -0.63 -2.64 -28.06
N LYS A 185 -0.90 -3.57 -28.99
CA LYS A 185 -2.09 -3.52 -29.87
C LYS A 185 -3.39 -3.55 -29.07
N ASN A 186 -3.48 -4.40 -28.04
CA ASN A 186 -4.64 -4.47 -27.16
C ASN A 186 -4.84 -3.16 -26.39
N LEU A 187 -3.79 -2.59 -25.80
CA LEU A 187 -3.89 -1.31 -25.07
C LEU A 187 -4.40 -0.19 -25.98
N ASN A 188 -3.86 -0.06 -27.19
CA ASN A 188 -4.30 0.95 -28.14
C ASN A 188 -5.76 0.77 -28.56
N ARG A 189 -6.18 -0.48 -28.82
CA ARG A 189 -7.58 -0.80 -29.13
C ARG A 189 -8.52 -0.45 -27.99
N ILE A 190 -8.15 -0.78 -26.75
CA ILE A 190 -8.94 -0.45 -25.55
C ILE A 190 -9.06 1.08 -25.44
N LYS A 191 -7.95 1.82 -25.47
CA LYS A 191 -7.96 3.30 -25.41
C LYS A 191 -8.90 3.93 -26.44
N GLN A 192 -8.88 3.44 -27.68
CA GLN A 192 -9.80 3.89 -28.74
C GLN A 192 -11.28 3.62 -28.38
N ILE A 193 -11.58 2.44 -27.82
CA ILE A 193 -12.94 2.11 -27.37
C ILE A 193 -13.36 3.02 -26.21
N GLU A 194 -12.51 3.21 -25.21
CA GLU A 194 -12.77 4.04 -24.02
C GLU A 194 -13.02 5.50 -24.42
N GLU A 195 -12.19 6.07 -25.31
CA GLU A 195 -12.35 7.43 -25.79
C GLU A 195 -13.64 7.64 -26.60
N LYS A 196 -13.97 6.70 -27.47
CA LYS A 196 -15.19 6.74 -28.29
C LYS A 196 -16.46 6.55 -27.47
N THR A 197 -16.45 5.63 -26.51
CA THR A 197 -17.59 5.42 -25.61
C THR A 197 -17.81 6.64 -24.71
N ARG A 198 -16.75 7.25 -24.18
CA ARG A 198 -16.82 8.50 -23.41
C ARG A 198 -17.45 9.65 -24.21
N THR A 199 -17.05 9.83 -25.47
CA THR A 199 -17.50 10.95 -26.31
C THR A 199 -18.90 10.76 -26.90
N LYS A 200 -19.31 9.54 -27.27
CA LYS A 200 -20.64 9.26 -27.86
C LYS A 200 -21.73 8.98 -26.83
N ASP A 201 -21.44 8.21 -25.79
CA ASP A 201 -22.45 7.76 -24.81
C ASP A 201 -22.55 8.71 -23.61
N GLY A 202 -21.53 9.57 -23.40
CA GLY A 202 -21.44 10.48 -22.25
C GLY A 202 -21.17 9.79 -20.91
N TYR A 203 -21.32 8.45 -20.86
CA TYR A 203 -21.14 7.63 -19.67
C TYR A 203 -20.23 6.43 -19.98
N TYR A 204 -18.99 6.49 -19.52
CA TYR A 204 -18.12 5.32 -19.49
C TYR A 204 -18.43 4.50 -18.23
N ARG A 205 -18.79 3.22 -18.38
CA ARG A 205 -19.24 2.38 -17.23
C ARG A 205 -18.63 0.99 -17.12
N PHE A 206 -17.99 0.48 -18.17
CA PHE A 206 -17.48 -0.89 -18.16
C PHE A 206 -16.02 -0.91 -17.72
N LYS A 207 -15.72 -1.64 -16.64
CA LYS A 207 -14.35 -1.94 -16.24
C LYS A 207 -13.70 -2.88 -17.27
N ARG A 208 -12.38 -2.81 -17.42
CA ARG A 208 -11.63 -3.68 -18.36
C ARG A 208 -11.79 -5.18 -18.06
N THR A 209 -12.17 -5.56 -16.84
CA THR A 209 -12.45 -6.94 -16.40
C THR A 209 -13.91 -7.38 -16.52
N ASP A 210 -14.83 -6.44 -16.74
CA ASP A 210 -16.25 -6.74 -16.77
C ASP A 210 -16.58 -7.66 -17.94
N SER A 211 -17.61 -8.47 -17.77
CA SER A 211 -18.17 -9.30 -18.83
C SER A 211 -19.66 -9.01 -18.96
N ALA A 212 -20.23 -9.30 -20.12
CA ALA A 212 -21.68 -9.23 -20.30
C ALA A 212 -22.13 -10.38 -21.18
N LYS A 213 -23.39 -10.81 -21.01
CA LYS A 213 -24.01 -11.85 -21.84
C LYS A 213 -25.15 -11.25 -22.66
N CYS A 214 -25.28 -11.72 -23.89
CA CYS A 214 -26.39 -11.40 -24.77
C CYS A 214 -27.67 -12.02 -24.21
N GLU A 215 -28.73 -11.24 -24.05
CA GLU A 215 -30.00 -11.71 -23.49
C GLU A 215 -30.71 -12.75 -24.38
N ILE A 216 -30.47 -12.69 -25.70
CA ILE A 216 -31.12 -13.58 -26.68
C ILE A 216 -30.45 -14.96 -26.71
N CYS A 217 -29.12 -15.01 -26.71
CA CYS A 217 -28.37 -16.25 -26.96
C CYS A 217 -27.42 -16.65 -25.84
N ASN A 218 -27.46 -15.93 -24.72
CA ASN A 218 -26.64 -16.13 -23.51
C ASN A 218 -25.12 -16.16 -23.73
N SER A 219 -24.66 -15.79 -24.93
CA SER A 219 -23.25 -15.77 -25.30
C SER A 219 -22.59 -14.48 -24.84
N TYR A 220 -21.29 -14.51 -24.56
CA TYR A 220 -20.55 -13.30 -24.17
C TYR A 220 -20.62 -12.23 -25.26
N LEU A 221 -20.79 -10.99 -24.79
CA LEU A 221 -20.71 -9.78 -25.59
C LEU A 221 -19.28 -9.25 -25.55
N SER A 222 -18.79 -8.77 -26.69
CA SER A 222 -17.53 -8.05 -26.77
C SER A 222 -17.66 -6.83 -27.67
N PHE A 223 -16.87 -5.79 -27.40
CA PHE A 223 -16.75 -4.64 -28.27
C PHE A 223 -16.23 -5.04 -29.64
N ASP A 224 -17.00 -4.66 -30.66
CA ASP A 224 -16.63 -4.71 -32.06
C ASP A 224 -16.40 -3.27 -32.53
N ALA A 225 -15.13 -2.91 -32.66
CA ALA A 225 -14.65 -1.59 -33.06
C ALA A 225 -14.25 -1.69 -34.53
N GLY A 226 -15.09 -1.19 -35.44
CA GLY A 226 -14.89 -1.39 -36.88
C GLY A 226 -16.15 -1.37 -37.74
N LEU A 227 -17.32 -1.03 -37.16
CA LEU A 227 -18.53 -0.95 -37.95
C LEU A 227 -18.51 0.35 -38.79
N GLU A 228 -18.16 0.23 -40.07
CA GLU A 228 -18.33 1.31 -41.04
C GLU A 228 -19.79 1.37 -41.49
N LEU A 229 -20.52 2.40 -41.07
CA LEU A 229 -21.85 2.69 -41.62
C LEU A 229 -21.71 3.71 -42.75
N LYS A 230 -22.17 3.34 -43.95
CA LYS A 230 -22.51 4.31 -45.00
C LYS A 230 -23.95 4.79 -44.77
N ARG A 231 -24.14 6.05 -44.38
CA ARG A 231 -25.45 6.71 -44.41
C ARG A 231 -25.49 7.69 -45.58
N GLY A 232 -25.95 7.23 -46.75
CA GLY A 232 -26.09 8.08 -47.95
C GLY A 232 -24.79 8.81 -48.35
N ASN A 233 -24.90 10.09 -48.75
CA ASN A 233 -23.78 10.96 -49.15
C ASN A 233 -22.91 11.49 -47.98
N GLN A 234 -23.07 10.96 -46.76
CA GLN A 234 -22.28 11.42 -45.61
C GLN A 234 -20.96 10.65 -45.46
N ARG A 235 -19.95 11.34 -44.89
CA ARG A 235 -18.63 10.77 -44.57
C ARG A 235 -18.78 9.48 -43.75
N ARG A 236 -17.92 8.49 -44.02
CA ARG A 236 -17.83 7.25 -43.23
C ARG A 236 -17.62 7.61 -41.76
N THR A 237 -18.50 7.10 -40.89
CA THR A 237 -18.37 7.28 -39.45
C THR A 237 -18.10 5.92 -38.80
N PHE A 238 -17.04 5.87 -37.99
CA PHE A 238 -16.69 4.68 -37.22
C PHE A 238 -17.67 4.54 -36.04
N GLU A 239 -18.37 3.42 -35.99
CA GLU A 239 -19.23 3.07 -34.86
C GLU A 239 -18.66 1.93 -34.04
N ILE A 240 -18.95 1.98 -32.74
CA ILE A 240 -18.64 0.92 -31.78
C ILE A 240 -19.95 0.25 -31.42
N SER A 241 -19.95 -1.08 -31.44
CA SER A 241 -21.07 -1.90 -31.00
C SER A 241 -20.58 -2.98 -30.04
N LEU A 242 -21.50 -3.54 -29.25
CA LEU A 242 -21.26 -4.81 -28.59
C LEU A 242 -21.85 -5.91 -29.47
N LYS A 243 -21.07 -6.95 -29.73
CA LYS A 243 -21.46 -8.08 -30.58
C LYS A 243 -21.31 -9.38 -29.81
N CYS A 244 -22.25 -10.29 -29.96
CA CYS A 244 -22.09 -11.67 -29.49
C CYS A 244 -21.60 -12.59 -30.63
N LYS A 245 -21.15 -13.80 -30.28
CA LYS A 245 -20.68 -14.78 -31.29
C LYS A 245 -21.74 -15.15 -32.35
N ASN A 246 -23.03 -15.05 -32.02
CA ASN A 246 -24.15 -15.32 -32.94
C ASN A 246 -24.55 -14.11 -33.79
N GLY A 247 -23.79 -13.00 -33.73
CA GLY A 247 -24.02 -11.84 -34.60
C GLY A 247 -25.02 -10.81 -34.08
N HIS A 248 -25.70 -11.05 -32.95
CA HIS A 248 -26.55 -10.03 -32.31
C HIS A 248 -25.70 -8.83 -31.88
N ARG A 249 -26.15 -7.62 -32.23
CA ARG A 249 -25.44 -6.37 -31.99
C ARG A 249 -26.27 -5.43 -31.12
N ILE A 250 -25.58 -4.78 -30.18
CA ILE A 250 -26.11 -3.69 -29.36
C ILE A 250 -25.34 -2.44 -29.77
N LEU A 251 -26.06 -1.43 -30.26
CA LEU A 251 -25.52 -0.13 -30.64
C LEU A 251 -25.87 0.91 -29.57
N PRO A 252 -24.99 1.89 -29.30
CA PRO A 252 -25.37 3.05 -28.52
C PRO A 252 -26.40 3.85 -29.32
N ARG A 253 -27.54 4.19 -28.70
CA ARG A 253 -28.60 5.01 -29.29
C ARG A 253 -28.87 6.20 -28.39
N LYS A 254 -28.77 7.40 -28.92
CA LYS A 254 -29.24 8.61 -28.23
C LYS A 254 -30.69 8.86 -28.63
N ASP A 255 -31.61 8.86 -27.66
CA ASP A 255 -32.95 9.37 -27.91
C ASP A 255 -32.92 10.88 -27.79
N THR A 256 -33.03 11.55 -28.93
CA THR A 256 -32.97 13.02 -29.02
C THR A 256 -34.20 13.72 -28.44
N ARG A 257 -35.31 13.01 -28.18
CA ARG A 257 -36.56 13.61 -27.68
C ARG A 257 -36.57 13.78 -26.17
N ILE A 258 -35.92 12.85 -25.45
CA ILE A 258 -35.88 12.83 -23.98
C ILE A 258 -34.47 13.05 -23.43
N GLY A 259 -33.48 13.29 -24.29
CA GLY A 259 -32.10 13.55 -23.90
C GLY A 259 -31.39 12.35 -23.24
N GLN A 260 -31.97 11.15 -23.30
CA GLN A 260 -31.43 9.95 -22.67
C GLN A 260 -30.69 9.07 -23.69
N THR A 261 -29.57 8.48 -23.25
CA THR A 261 -28.80 7.52 -24.05
C THR A 261 -29.17 6.08 -23.64
N TYR A 262 -29.63 5.30 -24.61
CA TYR A 262 -30.00 3.90 -24.49
C TYR A 262 -28.99 3.02 -25.25
N GLY A 263 -28.91 1.73 -24.92
CA GLY A 263 -28.04 0.77 -25.61
C GLY A 263 -27.00 0.17 -24.69
N PHE A 264 -25.82 0.79 -24.55
CA PHE A 264 -24.83 0.25 -23.62
C PHE A 264 -25.28 0.32 -22.18
N SER A 265 -26.08 1.32 -21.79
CA SER A 265 -26.66 1.48 -20.45
C SER A 265 -27.57 0.32 -20.02
N SER A 266 -28.24 -0.37 -20.97
CA SER A 266 -29.15 -1.49 -20.65
C SER A 266 -28.41 -2.83 -20.47
N VAL A 267 -27.13 -2.92 -20.81
CA VAL A 267 -26.38 -4.19 -20.74
C VAL A 267 -26.21 -4.65 -19.29
N LYS A 268 -26.59 -5.89 -18.97
CA LYS A 268 -26.36 -6.43 -17.63
C LYS A 268 -24.89 -6.84 -17.46
N VAL A 269 -24.13 -6.03 -16.71
CA VAL A 269 -22.72 -6.28 -16.42
C VAL A 269 -22.57 -7.39 -15.37
N ILE A 270 -21.61 -8.27 -15.62
CA ILE A 270 -21.13 -9.29 -14.70
C ILE A 270 -19.69 -8.90 -14.35
N SER A 271 -19.49 -8.42 -13.13
CA SER A 271 -18.15 -8.07 -12.65
C SER A 271 -17.29 -9.32 -12.49
N LEU A 272 -15.97 -9.14 -12.45
CA LEU A 272 -15.02 -10.24 -12.26
C LEU A 272 -15.27 -10.97 -10.95
N GLU A 273 -15.49 -10.23 -9.86
CA GLU A 273 -15.76 -10.77 -8.54
C GLU A 273 -17.00 -11.68 -8.57
N LYS A 274 -18.07 -11.23 -9.23
CA LYS A 274 -19.28 -12.04 -9.41
C LYS A 274 -19.03 -13.29 -10.26
N ARG A 275 -18.21 -13.17 -11.31
CA ARG A 275 -17.87 -14.28 -12.21
C ARG A 275 -17.06 -15.36 -11.50
N GLU A 276 -16.14 -14.96 -10.62
CA GLU A 276 -15.30 -15.86 -9.83
C GLU A 276 -15.97 -16.33 -8.53
N GLY A 277 -17.13 -15.76 -8.18
CA GLY A 277 -17.84 -16.08 -6.92
C GLY A 277 -17.14 -15.50 -5.69
N TRP A 278 -16.37 -14.43 -5.83
CA TRP A 278 -15.65 -13.81 -4.73
C TRP A 278 -16.58 -12.93 -3.87
N GLY A 279 -16.46 -13.10 -2.55
CA GLY A 279 -17.01 -12.17 -1.57
C GLY A 279 -16.13 -10.94 -1.36
N MET A 280 -16.42 -10.18 -0.30
CA MET A 280 -15.50 -9.12 0.14
C MET A 280 -14.15 -9.73 0.51
N GLU A 281 -13.07 -9.07 0.08
CA GLU A 281 -11.71 -9.51 0.40
C GLU A 281 -11.43 -9.33 1.88
N LYS A 282 -10.84 -10.33 2.52
CA LYS A 282 -10.41 -10.20 3.91
C LYS A 282 -9.06 -9.50 3.98
N GLN A 283 -8.90 -8.63 4.96
CA GLN A 283 -7.60 -8.08 5.29
C GLN A 283 -6.72 -9.19 5.89
N ARG A 284 -5.52 -9.35 5.35
CA ARG A 284 -4.44 -10.14 5.92
C ARG A 284 -3.52 -9.17 6.67
N THR A 285 -3.31 -9.42 7.97
CA THR A 285 -2.24 -8.74 8.71
C THR A 285 -0.91 -9.27 8.19
N THR A 286 -0.04 -8.36 7.76
CA THR A 286 1.31 -8.70 7.29
C THR A 286 2.36 -8.23 8.28
N ILE A 287 3.59 -8.73 8.12
CA ILE A 287 4.73 -8.25 8.91
C ILE A 287 4.98 -6.74 8.77
N ILE A 288 4.60 -6.12 7.65
CA ILE A 288 4.66 -4.66 7.48
C ILE A 288 3.68 -3.98 8.45
N ASP A 289 2.48 -4.52 8.61
CA ASP A 289 1.47 -3.97 9.53
C ASP A 289 1.94 -4.07 10.98
N ASP A 290 2.48 -5.22 11.36
CA ASP A 290 3.02 -5.46 12.70
C ASP A 290 4.20 -4.53 12.99
N PHE A 291 5.12 -4.39 12.03
CA PHE A 291 6.27 -3.49 12.15
C PHE A 291 5.84 -2.02 12.32
N GLU A 292 4.89 -1.54 11.52
CA GLU A 292 4.41 -0.16 11.62
C GLU A 292 3.60 0.09 12.91
N SER A 293 2.89 -0.92 13.43
CA SER A 293 2.27 -0.84 14.76
C SER A 293 3.33 -0.71 15.85
N LEU A 294 4.32 -1.60 15.86
CA LEU A 294 5.41 -1.60 16.83
C LEU A 294 6.22 -0.30 16.77
N LYS A 295 6.47 0.24 15.57
CA LYS A 295 7.17 1.51 15.38
C LYS A 295 6.42 2.68 16.01
N LYS A 296 5.08 2.73 15.87
CA LYS A 296 4.24 3.75 16.53
C LYS A 296 4.25 3.60 18.04
N GLU A 297 4.09 2.40 18.56
CA GLU A 297 4.16 2.12 19.99
C GLU A 297 5.51 2.53 20.58
N ASN A 298 6.61 2.21 19.88
CA ASN A 298 7.96 2.58 20.31
C ASN A 298 8.18 4.10 20.34
N LEU A 299 7.58 4.85 19.40
CA LEU A 299 7.59 6.32 19.45
C LEU A 299 6.86 6.86 20.68
N ILE A 300 5.68 6.33 20.99
CA ILE A 300 4.90 6.71 22.18
C ILE A 300 5.69 6.41 23.46
N LEU A 301 6.29 5.23 23.56
CA LEU A 301 7.12 4.84 24.72
C LEU A 301 8.35 5.75 24.87
N LYS A 302 9.00 6.15 23.78
CA LYS A 302 10.12 7.10 23.81
C LYS A 302 9.70 8.48 24.34
N GLU A 303 8.52 8.97 23.96
CA GLU A 303 7.99 10.24 24.48
C GLU A 303 7.62 10.16 25.95
N GLN A 304 7.01 9.05 26.39
CA GLN A 304 6.70 8.81 27.80
C GLN A 304 7.98 8.73 28.64
N ASN A 305 9.00 8.01 28.17
CA ASN A 305 10.29 7.92 28.85
C ASN A 305 10.95 9.29 28.99
N LYS A 306 10.90 10.15 27.95
CA LYS A 306 11.40 11.52 28.05
C LYS A 306 10.69 12.34 29.14
N LYS A 307 9.36 12.23 29.25
CA LYS A 307 8.56 12.91 30.29
C LYS A 307 8.88 12.40 31.70
N ILE A 308 9.04 11.09 31.87
CA ILE A 308 9.42 10.51 33.17
C ILE A 308 10.80 10.99 33.58
N LEU A 309 11.77 10.98 32.65
CA LEU A 309 13.12 11.46 32.91
C LEU A 309 13.16 12.95 33.28
N SER A 310 12.36 13.80 32.62
CA SER A 310 12.27 15.21 33.02
C SER A 310 11.66 15.37 34.41
N ASN A 311 10.60 14.63 34.72
CA ASN A 311 9.94 14.68 36.03
C ASN A 311 10.86 14.21 37.14
N MET A 312 11.62 13.13 36.92
CA MET A 312 12.63 12.64 37.87
C MET A 312 13.73 13.66 38.12
N LYS A 313 14.19 14.39 37.09
CA LYS A 313 15.17 15.47 37.28
C LYS A 313 14.62 16.60 38.15
N THR A 314 13.38 17.02 37.92
CA THR A 314 12.72 18.05 38.73
C THR A 314 12.50 17.58 40.17
N PHE A 315 12.08 16.32 40.35
CA PHE A 315 11.89 15.74 41.68
C PHE A 315 13.23 15.64 42.44
N ARG A 316 14.30 15.18 41.78
CA ARG A 316 15.62 15.11 42.40
C ARG A 316 16.11 16.48 42.85
N LYS A 317 15.95 17.54 42.04
CA LYS A 317 16.30 18.90 42.45
C LYS A 317 15.59 19.33 43.73
N LYS A 318 14.29 19.05 43.85
CA LYS A 318 13.53 19.36 45.07
C LYS A 318 14.05 18.59 46.28
N VAL A 319 14.36 17.31 46.11
CA VAL A 319 14.95 16.49 47.19
C VAL A 319 16.32 17.03 47.61
N ASP A 320 17.14 17.46 46.64
CA ASP A 320 18.44 18.07 46.93
C ASP A 320 18.28 19.39 47.72
N GLU A 321 17.34 20.26 47.30
CA GLU A 321 16.96 21.50 48.01
C GLU A 321 16.45 21.22 49.44
N ASP A 322 15.59 20.21 49.62
CA ASP A 322 15.07 19.81 50.93
C ASP A 322 16.20 19.27 51.84
N ILE A 323 17.16 18.53 51.29
CA ILE A 323 18.33 18.02 52.04
C ILE A 323 19.21 19.18 52.50
N GLU A 324 19.50 20.15 51.64
CA GLU A 324 20.29 21.34 52.01
C GLU A 324 19.61 22.13 53.13
N SER A 325 18.31 22.37 53.03
CA SER A 325 17.54 23.07 54.07
C SER A 325 17.55 22.32 55.42
N LEU A 326 17.43 20.99 55.40
CA LEU A 326 17.52 20.17 56.61
C LEU A 326 18.93 20.20 57.22
N GLN A 327 19.98 20.23 56.41
CA GLN A 327 21.36 20.35 56.89
C GLN A 327 21.61 21.69 57.58
N GLU A 328 21.13 22.80 57.01
CA GLU A 328 21.20 24.13 57.63
C GLU A 328 20.47 24.16 58.97
N THR A 329 19.25 23.61 59.02
CA THR A 329 18.43 23.55 60.24
C THR A 329 19.12 22.73 61.33
N ASN A 330 19.68 21.56 60.98
CA ASN A 330 20.44 20.73 61.92
C ASN A 330 21.68 21.45 62.46
N LEU A 331 22.38 22.20 61.62
CA LEU A 331 23.56 22.96 62.04
C LEU A 331 23.17 24.07 63.03
N ALA A 332 22.08 24.80 62.75
CA ALA A 332 21.54 25.82 63.63
C ALA A 332 21.16 25.24 65.00
N MET A 333 20.39 24.15 65.03
CA MET A 333 20.02 23.46 66.27
C MET A 333 21.24 22.94 67.03
N SER A 334 22.24 22.38 66.35
CA SER A 334 23.46 21.90 67.00
C SER A 334 24.24 23.04 67.68
N ASN A 335 24.25 24.24 67.07
CA ASN A 335 24.86 25.42 67.68
C ASN A 335 24.06 25.91 68.91
N GLU A 336 22.73 25.93 68.83
CA GLU A 336 21.87 26.26 69.98
C GLU A 336 22.08 25.28 71.14
N ILE A 337 22.15 23.98 70.87
CA ILE A 337 22.43 22.96 71.89
C ILE A 337 23.79 23.23 72.55
N LYS A 338 24.85 23.47 71.76
CA LYS A 338 26.18 23.80 72.32
C LYS A 338 26.15 25.06 73.18
N GLN A 339 25.36 26.06 72.79
CA GLN A 339 25.23 27.30 73.55
C GLN A 339 24.49 27.07 74.86
N ALA A 340 23.38 26.32 74.83
CA ALA A 340 22.65 25.92 76.03
C ALA A 340 23.51 25.05 76.96
N GLU A 341 24.30 24.11 76.44
CA GLU A 341 25.25 23.31 77.23
C GLU A 341 26.29 24.20 77.92
N LYS A 342 26.81 25.21 77.21
CA LYS A 342 27.75 26.19 77.77
C LYS A 342 27.12 27.01 78.88
N GLU A 343 25.88 27.48 78.70
CA GLU A 343 25.11 28.21 79.73
C GLU A 343 24.82 27.33 80.95
N ILE A 344 24.38 26.09 80.76
CA ILE A 344 24.20 25.11 81.86
C ILE A 344 25.51 24.90 82.63
N GLY A 345 26.64 24.82 81.91
CA GLY A 345 27.98 24.75 82.52
C GLY A 345 28.29 25.94 83.43
N GLN A 346 27.85 27.14 83.07
CA GLN A 346 28.00 28.34 83.91
C GLN A 346 27.14 28.25 85.18
N TYR A 347 25.90 27.77 85.07
CA TYR A 347 25.02 27.59 86.24
C TYR A 347 25.44 26.43 87.16
N LYS A 348 26.13 25.40 86.66
CA LYS A 348 26.72 24.33 87.49
C LYS A 348 27.70 24.86 88.53
N HIS A 349 28.47 25.91 88.20
CA HIS A 349 29.35 26.58 89.16
C HIS A 349 28.61 27.39 90.23
N ILE A 350 27.42 27.90 89.89
CA ILE A 350 26.57 28.69 90.81
C ILE A 350 25.80 27.76 91.76
N ILE A 351 25.27 26.65 91.26
CA ILE A 351 24.45 25.69 92.03
C ILE A 351 25.33 24.69 92.83
N GLY A 352 26.60 24.53 92.45
CA GLY A 352 27.56 23.56 93.02
C GLY A 352 27.98 23.74 94.49
N LYS A 353 27.28 24.58 95.28
CA LYS A 353 27.47 24.66 96.74
C LYS A 353 26.16 24.81 97.53
N LEU A 354 25.04 24.29 97.04
CA LEU A 354 23.87 24.09 97.89
C LEU A 354 24.05 22.81 98.73
N TYR A 355 24.73 22.96 99.88
CA TYR A 355 24.69 21.95 100.93
C TYR A 355 23.29 21.95 101.56
N TYR A 356 22.53 20.88 101.35
CA TYR A 356 21.30 20.70 102.12
C TYR A 356 21.68 20.33 103.55
N LYS A 357 21.32 21.20 104.52
CA LYS A 357 21.46 20.89 105.94
C LYS A 357 20.45 19.79 106.26
N LYS A 358 20.95 18.58 106.52
CA LYS A 358 20.14 17.46 107.00
C LYS A 358 19.58 17.86 108.37
N ASN A 359 18.29 18.16 108.46
CA ASN A 359 17.63 18.30 109.75
C ASN A 359 17.64 16.93 110.43
N LYS A 360 18.15 16.88 111.65
CA LYS A 360 17.99 15.74 112.55
C LYS A 360 16.60 15.85 113.16
N GLU A 361 15.71 14.95 112.76
CA GLU A 361 14.79 14.25 113.68
C GLU A 361 14.77 12.77 113.29
#